data_AF-A0A2A4I289-F1
#
_entry.id   AF-A0A2A4I289-F1
#
_cell.length_a   1.000
_cell.length_b   1.000
_cell.length_c   1.000
_cell.angle_alpha   90.00
_cell.angle_beta   90.00
_cell.angle_gamma   90.00
#
_symmetry.space_group_name_H-M   'P 1'
#
loop_
_entity.id
_entity.type
_entity.pdbx_description
1 polymer ?
#
loop_
_entity_poly.entity_id
_entity_poly.type
_entity_poly.pdbx_seq_one_letter_code
_entity_poly.pdbx_strand_id
1 'polypeptide(L)'
;MILPLHQAAGAIANADDRNLDRRHETPLAGDAGIDTNPLLLGDRYVAGVKRSRRLIGRSATRSLGDTLDRPEPSNAGKPKELQGFLNRTIYHPLAHRLARVLVPTPVTPNMVSIAGAAIVMAAGVLYAVVGTPWAIALGFVLHLSWHVVDGADGALARMSGRASASGEIVDGLCDYAGHAVLYVLLALRLDDQIGGWAWILAVGAGLSRAVQSVFAESARRTYQWWAYGVPWLQTAKATGDGIGVRLSAIYLWVWNRLSGPTQVVNTLVASAEADPAERRRIAEIARTAGRSTLPVVAIIGANPRTILLGLSMIAGSPLWFFLIELVALNLVLAFAIMQAAASGRRIARLIAAGGD
;
A
#
# COMPACT_ATOMS: atom_id res chain seq x y z
N MET A 1 -14.80 48.56 29.81
CA MET A 1 -15.47 49.56 28.95
C MET A 1 -14.94 49.32 27.54
N ILE A 2 -15.52 48.43 26.71
CA ILE A 2 -16.88 48.34 26.13
C ILE A 2 -16.96 49.03 24.74
N LEU A 3 -16.74 48.20 23.70
CA LEU A 3 -17.44 48.13 22.40
C LEU A 3 -17.32 49.30 21.36
N PRO A 4 -17.79 49.12 20.10
CA PRO A 4 -17.11 49.66 18.90
C PRO A 4 -18.06 50.36 17.91
N LEU A 5 -17.74 50.37 16.60
CA LEU A 5 -18.69 50.65 15.50
C LEU A 5 -18.33 49.91 14.18
N HIS A 6 -19.11 50.11 13.12
CA HIS A 6 -19.58 49.02 12.25
C HIS A 6 -19.94 49.48 10.82
N GLN A 7 -19.71 48.62 9.80
CA GLN A 7 -20.22 48.70 8.40
C GLN A 7 -19.81 49.96 7.57
N ALA A 8 -20.09 50.08 6.26
CA ALA A 8 -20.25 49.12 5.13
C ALA A 8 -20.15 49.90 3.79
N ALA A 9 -19.84 49.22 2.68
CA ALA A 9 -20.16 49.69 1.33
C ALA A 9 -20.13 48.53 0.31
N GLY A 10 -20.95 48.63 -0.74
CA GLY A 10 -20.89 47.80 -1.95
C GLY A 10 -21.27 48.65 -3.16
N ALA A 11 -20.91 48.22 -4.38
CA ALA A 11 -21.21 48.94 -5.61
C ALA A 11 -21.49 47.96 -6.78
N ILE A 12 -22.32 48.41 -7.73
CA ILE A 12 -22.80 47.66 -8.89
C ILE A 12 -22.57 48.51 -10.15
N ALA A 13 -22.12 47.91 -11.26
CA ALA A 13 -22.14 48.49 -12.60
C ALA A 13 -22.22 47.37 -13.66
N ASN A 14 -22.79 47.65 -14.84
CA ASN A 14 -23.15 46.65 -15.86
C ASN A 14 -23.26 47.28 -17.26
N ALA A 15 -22.91 46.52 -18.33
CA ALA A 15 -23.15 46.82 -19.77
C ALA A 15 -22.47 48.11 -20.33
N ASP A 16 -22.30 48.41 -21.64
CA ASP A 16 -22.32 47.70 -22.95
C ASP A 16 -21.73 48.70 -24.02
N ASP A 17 -21.47 48.46 -25.31
CA ASP A 17 -21.44 47.32 -26.26
C ASP A 17 -20.51 47.73 -27.46
N ARG A 18 -19.98 46.75 -28.23
CA ARG A 18 -20.09 46.77 -29.72
C ARG A 18 -19.54 45.54 -30.47
N ASN A 19 -20.42 44.99 -31.31
CA ASN A 19 -20.19 43.99 -32.36
C ASN A 19 -19.11 44.35 -33.41
N LEU A 20 -18.51 43.32 -34.02
CA LEU A 20 -18.35 43.21 -35.49
C LEU A 20 -18.33 41.74 -35.95
N ASP A 21 -19.08 41.42 -37.02
CA ASP A 21 -19.29 40.06 -37.57
C ASP A 21 -18.16 39.64 -38.54
N ARG A 22 -17.72 38.37 -38.47
CA ARG A 22 -17.24 37.65 -39.64
C ARG A 22 -17.44 36.12 -39.50
N ARG A 23 -18.33 35.57 -40.31
CA ARG A 23 -18.71 34.15 -40.36
C ARG A 23 -17.73 33.31 -41.17
N HIS A 24 -17.54 32.04 -40.79
CA HIS A 24 -17.42 30.92 -41.74
C HIS A 24 -17.85 29.59 -41.07
N GLU A 25 -19.01 29.11 -41.52
CA GLU A 25 -19.40 27.71 -41.75
C GLU A 25 -18.91 26.60 -40.80
N THR A 26 -19.85 26.10 -39.98
CA THR A 26 -19.83 24.74 -39.41
C THR A 26 -20.45 23.71 -40.36
N PRO A 27 -19.93 22.47 -40.38
CA PRO A 27 -20.73 21.28 -40.59
C PRO A 27 -21.39 20.81 -39.28
N LEU A 28 -22.57 20.20 -39.36
CA LEU A 28 -23.37 19.75 -38.21
C LEU A 28 -23.32 18.22 -38.00
N ALA A 29 -23.85 17.82 -36.84
CA ALA A 29 -24.30 16.47 -36.46
C ALA A 29 -23.25 15.42 -36.10
N GLY A 30 -23.53 14.72 -34.99
CA GLY A 30 -22.65 13.71 -34.40
C GLY A 30 -23.00 13.44 -32.93
N ASP A 31 -24.30 13.26 -32.62
CA ASP A 31 -24.75 12.92 -31.27
C ASP A 31 -24.21 11.53 -30.87
N ALA A 32 -23.51 11.49 -29.73
CA ALA A 32 -22.90 10.31 -29.16
C ALA A 32 -22.98 10.46 -27.64
N GLY A 33 -24.01 9.85 -27.04
CA GLY A 33 -24.35 10.02 -25.64
C GLY A 33 -23.19 9.72 -24.68
N ILE A 34 -23.11 10.51 -23.62
CA ILE A 34 -22.11 10.34 -22.55
C ILE A 34 -22.49 9.09 -21.74
N ASP A 35 -21.92 7.94 -22.10
CA ASP A 35 -22.11 6.68 -21.38
C ASP A 35 -21.37 6.73 -20.02
N THR A 36 -22.12 6.96 -18.95
CA THR A 36 -21.62 7.20 -17.58
C THR A 36 -21.23 5.93 -16.83
N ASN A 37 -20.92 4.84 -17.55
CA ASN A 37 -20.69 3.52 -16.99
C ASN A 37 -19.27 3.36 -16.36
N PRO A 38 -19.15 3.16 -15.02
CA PRO A 38 -17.84 3.13 -14.34
C PRO A 38 -16.92 1.96 -14.74
N LEU A 39 -17.46 0.92 -15.40
CA LEU A 39 -16.72 -0.30 -15.74
C LEU A 39 -15.67 -0.10 -16.85
N LEU A 40 -15.82 0.92 -17.71
CA LEU A 40 -14.97 1.13 -18.89
C LEU A 40 -13.61 1.79 -18.61
N LEU A 41 -13.39 2.36 -17.43
CA LEU A 41 -12.12 3.03 -17.11
C LEU A 41 -10.93 2.06 -17.02
N GLY A 42 -11.17 0.79 -16.68
CA GLY A 42 -10.12 -0.23 -16.54
C GLY A 42 -9.44 -0.61 -17.85
N ASP A 43 -10.16 -0.62 -18.98
CA ASP A 43 -9.63 -1.08 -20.26
C ASP A 43 -8.51 -0.19 -20.80
N ARG A 44 -8.49 1.11 -20.44
CA ARG A 44 -7.41 2.03 -20.85
C ARG A 44 -6.05 1.66 -20.23
N TYR A 45 -6.03 1.03 -19.06
CA TYR A 45 -4.79 0.51 -18.45
C TYR A 45 -4.27 -0.73 -19.22
N VAL A 46 -5.18 -1.56 -19.75
CA VAL A 46 -4.85 -2.80 -20.49
C VAL A 46 -4.48 -2.53 -21.96
N ALA A 47 -5.04 -1.48 -22.57
CA ALA A 47 -4.81 -1.13 -23.97
C ALA A 47 -3.33 -0.93 -24.33
N GLY A 48 -2.54 -0.32 -23.42
CA GLY A 48 -1.10 -0.12 -23.60
C GLY A 48 -0.31 -1.44 -23.70
N VAL A 49 -0.75 -2.49 -23.01
CA VAL A 49 -0.10 -3.81 -23.00
C VAL A 49 -0.52 -4.68 -24.20
N LYS A 50 -1.74 -4.50 -24.73
CA LYS A 50 -2.22 -5.28 -25.89
C LYS A 50 -1.66 -4.79 -27.23
N ARG A 51 -1.35 -3.49 -27.39
CA ARG A 51 -0.98 -2.90 -28.70
C ARG A 51 0.41 -3.34 -29.19
N SER A 52 1.34 -3.65 -28.28
CA SER A 52 2.72 -4.04 -28.60
C SER A 52 2.89 -5.46 -29.19
N ARG A 53 1.88 -6.33 -29.12
CA ARG A 53 1.95 -7.71 -29.64
C ARG A 53 1.57 -7.90 -31.13
N ARG A 54 1.15 -6.85 -31.86
CA ARG A 54 0.72 -6.94 -33.28
C ARG A 54 1.67 -6.32 -34.31
N LEU A 55 2.84 -5.80 -33.90
CA LEU A 55 3.80 -5.13 -34.80
C LEU A 55 5.17 -5.83 -34.89
N ILE A 56 5.30 -7.06 -34.39
CA ILE A 56 6.50 -7.88 -34.62
C ILE A 56 6.35 -8.59 -35.98
N GLY A 57 6.61 -7.86 -37.05
CA GLY A 57 6.50 -8.35 -38.43
C GLY A 57 7.25 -7.49 -39.43
N ARG A 58 8.45 -7.93 -39.81
CA ARG A 58 9.30 -7.39 -40.89
C ARG A 58 9.74 -5.93 -40.75
N SER A 59 10.91 -5.70 -40.15
CA SER A 59 12.10 -5.15 -40.83
C SER A 59 13.29 -5.07 -39.88
N ALA A 60 14.51 -5.12 -40.40
CA ALA A 60 15.74 -5.14 -39.60
C ALA A 60 16.67 -3.97 -39.96
N THR A 61 16.84 -3.03 -39.02
CA THR A 61 17.99 -2.13 -38.93
C THR A 61 18.40 -2.03 -37.46
N ARG A 62 19.51 -2.68 -37.11
CA ARG A 62 19.92 -2.88 -35.71
C ARG A 62 20.81 -1.70 -35.25
N SER A 63 20.18 -0.63 -34.76
CA SER A 63 20.92 0.43 -34.06
C SER A 63 21.58 -0.16 -32.80
N LEU A 64 22.91 -0.04 -32.69
CA LEU A 64 23.67 -0.63 -31.58
C LEU A 64 23.74 0.25 -30.31
N GLY A 65 23.06 1.41 -30.29
CA GLY A 65 23.11 2.35 -29.15
C GLY A 65 21.97 2.25 -28.14
N ASP A 66 20.86 1.58 -28.49
CA ASP A 66 19.56 1.76 -27.79
C ASP A 66 19.25 0.67 -26.74
N THR A 67 20.22 -0.17 -26.39
CA THR A 67 20.09 -1.23 -25.36
C THR A 67 20.58 -0.80 -23.98
N LEU A 68 20.64 0.51 -23.69
CA LEU A 68 21.03 1.05 -22.39
C LEU A 68 19.90 0.95 -21.36
N ASP A 69 19.79 -0.24 -20.78
CA ASP A 69 19.42 -0.47 -19.37
C ASP A 69 18.17 0.31 -18.89
N ARG A 70 17.08 0.20 -19.64
CA ARG A 70 15.76 0.26 -19.01
C ARG A 70 15.67 -0.96 -18.10
N PRO A 71 15.48 -0.81 -16.78
CA PRO A 71 15.15 -1.96 -15.95
C PRO A 71 13.82 -2.54 -16.47
N GLU A 72 13.88 -3.77 -16.98
CA GLU A 72 12.70 -4.58 -17.34
C GLU A 72 11.62 -4.40 -16.25
N PRO A 73 10.37 -4.01 -16.59
CA PRO A 73 9.31 -3.83 -15.60
C PRO A 73 9.06 -5.19 -14.95
N SER A 74 9.61 -5.37 -13.75
CA SER A 74 10.15 -6.67 -13.38
C SER A 74 9.05 -7.71 -13.18
N ASN A 75 8.93 -8.65 -14.12
CA ASN A 75 8.10 -9.86 -14.04
C ASN A 75 8.59 -10.87 -12.97
N ALA A 76 9.29 -10.38 -11.93
CA ALA A 76 10.16 -11.13 -11.01
C ALA A 76 10.02 -10.69 -9.53
N GLY A 77 8.85 -10.22 -9.12
CA GLY A 77 8.47 -10.06 -7.70
C GLY A 77 8.86 -8.72 -7.05
N LYS A 78 8.57 -8.59 -5.75
CA LYS A 78 8.91 -7.40 -4.93
C LYS A 78 10.45 -7.28 -4.82
N PRO A 79 11.09 -6.10 -4.95
CA PRO A 79 12.55 -5.93 -4.80
C PRO A 79 13.13 -6.59 -3.52
N LYS A 80 14.35 -7.14 -3.61
CA LYS A 80 14.94 -8.01 -2.55
C LYS A 80 15.14 -7.30 -1.21
N GLU A 81 15.36 -5.99 -1.25
CA GLU A 81 15.50 -5.08 -0.11
C GLU A 81 14.16 -4.74 0.58
N LEU A 82 13.04 -4.93 -0.12
CA LEU A 82 11.68 -4.81 0.44
C LEU A 82 11.15 -6.14 0.99
N GLN A 83 11.88 -7.24 0.76
CA GLN A 83 11.57 -8.54 1.35
C GLN A 83 12.38 -8.74 2.64
N GLY A 84 11.69 -8.71 3.79
CA GLY A 84 12.25 -9.17 5.06
C GLY A 84 12.72 -10.64 4.96
N PHE A 85 13.62 -11.06 5.86
CA PHE A 85 14.28 -12.38 5.77
C PHE A 85 13.29 -13.54 5.61
N LEU A 86 12.24 -13.60 6.43
CA LEU A 86 11.21 -14.65 6.37
C LEU A 86 10.42 -14.63 5.05
N ASN A 87 10.08 -13.45 4.54
CA ASN A 87 9.41 -13.31 3.23
C ASN A 87 10.29 -13.86 2.10
N ARG A 88 11.58 -13.51 2.10
CA ARG A 88 12.52 -13.90 1.05
C ARG A 88 12.91 -15.39 1.09
N THR A 89 13.15 -15.91 2.29
CA THR A 89 13.71 -17.26 2.49
C THR A 89 12.63 -18.34 2.61
N ILE A 90 11.47 -18.01 3.16
CA ILE A 90 10.42 -19.01 3.50
C ILE A 90 9.11 -18.70 2.79
N TYR A 91 8.48 -17.54 3.06
CA TYR A 91 7.08 -17.34 2.71
C TYR A 91 6.86 -17.18 1.20
N HIS A 92 7.61 -16.33 0.50
CA HIS A 92 7.46 -16.20 -0.96
C HIS A 92 7.86 -17.46 -1.75
N PRO A 93 8.95 -18.21 -1.39
CA PRO A 93 9.23 -19.50 -2.01
C PRO A 93 8.13 -20.54 -1.81
N LEU A 94 7.53 -20.64 -0.62
CA LEU A 94 6.41 -21.57 -0.37
C LEU A 94 5.12 -21.10 -1.07
N ALA A 95 4.83 -19.80 -1.03
CA ALA A 95 3.67 -19.21 -1.70
C ALA A 95 3.72 -19.42 -3.23
N HIS A 96 4.89 -19.26 -3.85
CA HIS A 96 5.09 -19.54 -5.26
C HIS A 96 4.95 -21.04 -5.59
N ARG A 97 5.33 -21.94 -4.67
CA ARG A 97 5.07 -23.38 -4.82
C ARG A 97 3.57 -23.67 -4.75
N LEU A 98 2.87 -23.15 -3.74
CA LEU A 98 1.42 -23.30 -3.56
C LEU A 98 0.64 -22.76 -4.77
N ALA A 99 0.94 -21.54 -5.21
CA ALA A 99 0.33 -20.94 -6.39
C ALA A 99 0.50 -21.81 -7.65
N ARG A 100 1.69 -22.36 -7.93
CA ARG A 100 1.89 -23.26 -9.08
C ARG A 100 1.11 -24.57 -8.98
N VAL A 101 0.85 -25.09 -7.78
CA VAL A 101 -0.03 -26.26 -7.56
C VAL A 101 -1.50 -25.89 -7.77
N LEU A 102 -1.90 -24.65 -7.48
CA LEU A 102 -3.28 -24.17 -7.66
C LEU A 102 -3.60 -23.69 -9.08
N VAL A 103 -2.62 -23.25 -9.88
CA VAL A 103 -2.80 -22.82 -11.29
C VAL A 103 -3.63 -23.79 -12.16
N PRO A 104 -3.41 -25.12 -12.16
CA PRO A 104 -4.22 -26.05 -12.96
C PRO A 104 -5.60 -26.38 -12.38
N THR A 105 -5.98 -25.78 -11.24
CA THR A 105 -7.23 -26.08 -10.51
C THR A 105 -8.29 -25.00 -10.76
N PRO A 106 -9.60 -25.26 -10.47
CA PRO A 106 -10.64 -24.23 -10.52
C PRO A 106 -10.52 -23.17 -9.40
N VAL A 107 -9.56 -23.29 -8.47
CA VAL A 107 -9.39 -22.34 -7.36
C VAL A 107 -9.05 -20.93 -7.90
N THR A 108 -9.72 -19.92 -7.36
CA THR A 108 -9.50 -18.51 -7.71
C THR A 108 -8.65 -17.81 -6.64
N PRO A 109 -7.96 -16.69 -6.96
CA PRO A 109 -7.21 -15.91 -5.97
C PRO A 109 -8.06 -15.55 -4.75
N ASN A 110 -9.28 -15.02 -4.95
CA ASN A 110 -10.17 -14.61 -3.87
C ASN A 110 -10.54 -15.78 -2.93
N MET A 111 -10.64 -17.02 -3.43
CA MET A 111 -10.87 -18.20 -2.58
C MET A 111 -9.66 -18.50 -1.68
N VAL A 112 -8.44 -18.20 -2.15
CA VAL A 112 -7.21 -18.34 -1.38
C VAL A 112 -7.12 -17.23 -0.32
N SER A 113 -7.49 -15.99 -0.63
CA SER A 113 -7.59 -14.90 0.36
C SER A 113 -8.61 -15.20 1.47
N ILE A 114 -9.79 -15.71 1.10
CA ILE A 114 -10.83 -16.16 2.05
C ILE A 114 -10.31 -17.32 2.93
N ALA A 115 -9.58 -18.27 2.35
CA ALA A 115 -8.93 -19.34 3.13
C ALA A 115 -7.85 -18.78 4.07
N GLY A 116 -7.12 -17.74 3.65
CA GLY A 116 -6.18 -17.00 4.50
C GLY A 116 -6.86 -16.38 5.73
N ALA A 117 -7.97 -15.67 5.52
CA ALA A 117 -8.78 -15.13 6.62
C ALA A 117 -9.29 -16.24 7.56
N ALA A 118 -9.77 -17.37 7.01
CA ALA A 118 -10.22 -18.51 7.81
C ALA A 118 -9.09 -19.12 8.67
N ILE A 119 -7.85 -19.17 8.17
CA ILE A 119 -6.68 -19.62 8.92
C ILE A 119 -6.36 -18.67 10.08
N VAL A 120 -6.44 -17.36 9.88
CA VAL A 120 -6.23 -16.36 10.95
C VAL A 120 -7.34 -16.45 12.02
N MET A 121 -8.60 -16.65 11.61
CA MET A 121 -9.71 -16.86 12.55
C MET A 121 -9.57 -18.17 13.34
N ALA A 122 -9.18 -19.27 12.68
CA ALA A 122 -8.93 -20.55 13.35
C ALA A 122 -7.77 -20.47 14.36
N ALA A 123 -6.69 -19.76 14.02
CA ALA A 123 -5.61 -19.45 14.96
C ALA A 123 -6.13 -18.64 16.17
N GLY A 124 -7.00 -17.65 15.94
CA GLY A 124 -7.68 -16.90 17.00
C GLY A 124 -8.50 -17.76 17.95
N VAL A 125 -9.29 -18.71 17.42
CA VAL A 125 -10.06 -19.66 18.24
C VAL A 125 -9.14 -20.56 19.07
N LEU A 126 -8.05 -21.06 18.48
CA LEU A 126 -7.07 -21.89 19.20
C LEU A 126 -6.35 -21.12 20.32
N TYR A 127 -5.97 -19.87 20.08
CA TYR A 127 -5.36 -18.99 21.08
C TYR A 127 -6.33 -18.60 22.20
N ALA A 128 -7.54 -18.15 21.84
CA ALA A 128 -8.45 -17.49 22.77
C ALA A 128 -9.42 -18.44 23.46
N VAL A 129 -10.01 -19.37 22.71
CA VAL A 129 -11.13 -20.22 23.18
C VAL A 129 -10.61 -21.57 23.68
N VAL A 130 -9.64 -22.18 22.99
CA VAL A 130 -9.10 -23.49 23.37
C VAL A 130 -7.96 -23.36 24.39
N GLY A 131 -7.02 -22.42 24.18
CA GLY A 131 -6.07 -21.95 25.21
C GLY A 131 -5.06 -22.96 25.76
N THR A 132 -5.09 -24.24 25.37
CA THR A 132 -4.12 -25.24 25.82
C THR A 132 -2.75 -25.02 25.15
N PRO A 133 -1.63 -25.47 25.74
CA PRO A 133 -0.30 -25.29 25.14
C PRO A 133 -0.19 -25.85 23.70
N TRP A 134 -0.82 -27.00 23.44
CA TRP A 134 -0.88 -27.59 22.10
C TRP A 134 -1.76 -26.79 21.13
N ALA A 135 -2.89 -26.24 21.60
CA ALA A 135 -3.72 -25.37 20.78
C ALA A 135 -3.00 -24.05 20.45
N ILE A 136 -2.31 -23.44 21.42
CA ILE A 136 -1.49 -22.24 21.21
C ILE A 136 -0.36 -22.51 20.20
N ALA A 137 0.34 -23.65 20.32
CA ALA A 137 1.37 -24.05 19.36
C ALA A 137 0.81 -24.25 17.94
N LEU A 138 -0.33 -24.93 17.81
CA LEU A 138 -1.00 -25.12 16.51
C LEU A 138 -1.52 -23.79 15.93
N GLY A 139 -2.12 -22.93 16.77
CA GLY A 139 -2.56 -21.59 16.39
C GLY A 139 -1.41 -20.70 15.91
N PHE A 140 -0.23 -20.85 16.51
CA PHE A 140 0.98 -20.17 16.04
C PHE A 140 1.47 -20.70 14.70
N VAL A 141 1.50 -22.03 14.49
CA VAL A 141 1.83 -22.63 13.18
C VAL A 141 0.83 -22.19 12.10
N LEU A 142 -0.47 -22.12 12.40
CA LEU A 142 -1.50 -21.63 11.48
C LEU A 142 -1.35 -20.13 11.18
N HIS A 143 -1.14 -19.29 12.19
CA HIS A 143 -0.94 -17.85 11.96
C HIS A 143 0.38 -17.59 11.19
N LEU A 144 1.42 -18.40 11.37
CA LEU A 144 2.62 -18.36 10.52
C LEU A 144 2.34 -18.84 9.08
N SER A 145 1.48 -19.85 8.88
CA SER A 145 1.15 -20.35 7.54
C SER A 145 0.26 -19.40 6.74
N TRP A 146 -0.53 -18.54 7.38
CA TRP A 146 -1.28 -17.47 6.71
C TRP A 146 -0.40 -16.62 5.77
N HIS A 147 0.84 -16.25 6.17
CA HIS A 147 1.78 -15.49 5.34
C HIS A 147 2.17 -16.21 4.02
N VAL A 148 2.03 -17.53 3.98
CA VAL A 148 2.25 -18.35 2.77
C VAL A 148 1.02 -18.33 1.86
N VAL A 149 -0.18 -18.24 2.44
CA VAL A 149 -1.47 -18.23 1.73
C VAL A 149 -1.77 -16.85 1.15
N ASP A 150 -1.60 -15.78 1.95
CA ASP A 150 -1.52 -14.37 1.54
C ASP A 150 -0.53 -14.18 0.37
N GLY A 151 0.71 -14.67 0.52
CA GLY A 151 1.68 -14.61 -0.56
C GLY A 151 1.26 -15.37 -1.83
N ALA A 152 0.36 -16.35 -1.70
CA ALA A 152 -0.02 -17.29 -2.77
C ALA A 152 -1.20 -16.81 -3.61
N ASP A 153 -2.16 -16.05 -3.07
CA ASP A 153 -3.30 -15.56 -3.88
C ASP A 153 -2.84 -14.58 -4.97
N GLY A 154 -2.00 -13.60 -4.64
CA GLY A 154 -1.42 -12.67 -5.59
C GLY A 154 -0.44 -13.36 -6.54
N ALA A 155 0.24 -14.42 -6.10
CA ALA A 155 1.07 -15.25 -6.97
C ALA A 155 0.21 -16.03 -7.98
N LEU A 156 -0.89 -16.65 -7.52
CA LEU A 156 -1.88 -17.33 -8.36
C LEU A 156 -2.54 -16.36 -9.33
N ALA A 157 -2.90 -15.15 -8.88
CA ALA A 157 -3.49 -14.10 -9.72
C ALA A 157 -2.56 -13.69 -10.86
N ARG A 158 -1.26 -13.51 -10.58
CA ARG A 158 -0.25 -13.22 -11.60
C ARG A 158 -0.01 -14.40 -12.55
N MET A 159 0.11 -15.63 -12.02
CA MET A 159 0.35 -16.84 -12.83
C MET A 159 -0.83 -17.21 -13.75
N SER A 160 -2.07 -17.03 -13.27
CA SER A 160 -3.29 -17.36 -14.01
C SER A 160 -3.83 -16.21 -14.87
N GLY A 161 -3.19 -15.05 -14.87
CA GLY A 161 -3.65 -13.86 -15.59
C GLY A 161 -4.93 -13.22 -15.01
N ARG A 162 -5.28 -13.53 -13.76
CA ARG A 162 -6.49 -13.11 -13.04
C ARG A 162 -6.28 -11.92 -12.09
N ALA A 163 -5.16 -11.20 -12.20
CA ALA A 163 -4.88 -10.04 -11.36
C ALA A 163 -5.79 -8.84 -11.71
N SER A 164 -6.43 -8.25 -10.71
CA SER A 164 -7.31 -7.08 -10.86
C SER A 164 -7.27 -6.18 -9.62
N ALA A 165 -7.63 -4.90 -9.78
CA ALA A 165 -7.73 -3.96 -8.66
C ALA A 165 -8.86 -4.33 -7.67
N SER A 166 -9.95 -4.94 -8.15
CA SER A 166 -10.99 -5.50 -7.28
C SER A 166 -10.49 -6.72 -6.48
N GLY A 167 -9.53 -7.49 -7.02
CA GLY A 167 -8.82 -8.55 -6.30
C GLY A 167 -7.98 -8.02 -5.14
N GLU A 168 -7.14 -6.99 -5.38
CA GLU A 168 -6.30 -6.36 -4.32
C GLU A 168 -7.15 -5.75 -3.19
N ILE A 169 -8.40 -5.31 -3.49
CA ILE A 169 -9.36 -4.85 -2.47
C ILE A 169 -9.98 -6.02 -1.67
N VAL A 170 -10.34 -7.12 -2.31
CA VAL A 170 -10.92 -8.31 -1.64
C VAL A 170 -9.87 -9.02 -0.78
N ASP A 171 -8.65 -9.15 -1.28
CA ASP A 171 -7.45 -9.62 -0.57
C ASP A 171 -7.24 -8.85 0.74
N GLY A 172 -7.02 -7.53 0.64
CA GLY A 172 -6.84 -6.68 1.82
C GLY A 172 -8.04 -6.70 2.79
N LEU A 173 -9.27 -6.80 2.29
CA LEU A 173 -10.45 -6.96 3.15
C LEU A 173 -10.45 -8.30 3.91
N CYS A 174 -9.96 -9.38 3.30
CA CYS A 174 -9.82 -10.68 3.95
C CYS A 174 -8.76 -10.64 5.07
N ASP A 175 -7.59 -10.03 4.83
CA ASP A 175 -6.57 -9.81 5.87
C ASP A 175 -7.15 -9.03 7.06
N TYR A 176 -7.72 -7.86 6.81
CA TYR A 176 -8.29 -7.02 7.87
C TYR A 176 -9.45 -7.69 8.61
N ALA A 177 -10.33 -8.43 7.92
CA ALA A 177 -11.44 -9.13 8.56
C ALA A 177 -10.96 -10.28 9.46
N GLY A 178 -10.04 -11.12 8.97
CA GLY A 178 -9.45 -12.20 9.76
C GLY A 178 -8.72 -11.69 11.00
N HIS A 179 -7.93 -10.61 10.84
CA HIS A 179 -7.26 -9.95 11.97
C HIS A 179 -8.21 -9.23 12.93
N ALA A 180 -9.32 -8.65 12.46
CA ALA A 180 -10.30 -8.02 13.33
C ALA A 180 -11.00 -9.06 14.23
N VAL A 181 -11.41 -10.20 13.65
CA VAL A 181 -11.98 -11.33 14.42
C VAL A 181 -10.95 -11.89 15.41
N LEU A 182 -9.68 -12.03 15.01
CA LEU A 182 -8.59 -12.39 15.93
C LEU A 182 -8.47 -11.40 17.10
N TYR A 183 -8.46 -10.09 16.86
CA TYR A 183 -8.39 -9.09 17.95
C TYR A 183 -9.61 -9.16 18.87
N VAL A 184 -10.82 -9.38 18.34
CA VAL A 184 -12.04 -9.57 19.13
C VAL A 184 -11.96 -10.81 20.03
N LEU A 185 -11.48 -11.94 19.49
CA LEU A 185 -11.29 -13.17 20.27
C LEU A 185 -10.23 -13.00 21.38
N LEU A 186 -9.12 -12.32 21.09
CA LEU A 186 -8.09 -12.01 22.09
C LEU A 186 -8.59 -10.99 23.13
N ALA A 187 -9.47 -10.07 22.75
CA ALA A 187 -10.11 -9.12 23.68
C ALA A 187 -11.05 -9.84 24.64
N LEU A 188 -11.94 -10.70 24.14
CA LEU A 188 -12.82 -11.55 24.96
C LEU A 188 -12.02 -12.39 25.96
N ARG A 189 -10.94 -13.05 25.51
CA ARG A 189 -10.08 -13.85 26.40
C ARG A 189 -9.31 -13.02 27.43
N LEU A 190 -9.19 -11.71 27.24
CA LEU A 190 -8.58 -10.78 28.20
C LEU A 190 -9.63 -10.14 29.12
N ASP A 191 -10.88 -10.01 28.67
CA ASP A 191 -12.03 -9.55 29.46
C ASP A 191 -12.26 -10.47 30.67
N ASP A 192 -12.10 -11.79 30.47
CA ASP A 192 -12.02 -12.82 31.54
C ASP A 192 -11.02 -12.49 32.67
N GLN A 193 -9.97 -11.71 32.38
CA GLN A 193 -8.81 -11.49 33.25
C GLN A 193 -8.80 -10.10 33.89
N ILE A 194 -9.24 -9.07 33.17
CA ILE A 194 -9.16 -7.65 33.60
C ILE A 194 -10.46 -6.85 33.35
N GLY A 195 -11.53 -7.50 32.90
CA GLY A 195 -12.78 -6.85 32.49
C GLY A 195 -12.57 -5.83 31.37
N GLY A 196 -13.48 -4.84 31.29
CA GLY A 196 -13.61 -3.90 30.17
C GLY A 196 -12.34 -3.12 29.74
N TRP A 197 -11.30 -3.09 30.58
CA TRP A 197 -9.96 -2.63 30.19
C TRP A 197 -9.36 -3.42 29.02
N ALA A 198 -9.72 -4.70 28.89
CA ALA A 198 -9.38 -5.56 27.75
C ALA A 198 -9.78 -4.94 26.41
N TRP A 199 -11.00 -4.41 26.33
CA TRP A 199 -11.53 -3.76 25.13
C TRP A 199 -10.85 -2.43 24.83
N ILE A 200 -10.52 -1.65 25.86
CA ILE A 200 -9.74 -0.39 25.72
C ILE A 200 -8.35 -0.70 25.14
N LEU A 201 -7.67 -1.73 25.66
CA LEU A 201 -6.37 -2.17 25.16
C LEU A 201 -6.45 -2.74 23.74
N ALA A 202 -7.44 -3.58 23.44
CA ALA A 202 -7.60 -4.20 22.13
C ALA A 202 -7.96 -3.19 21.03
N VAL A 203 -8.89 -2.26 21.29
CA VAL A 203 -9.26 -1.19 20.37
C VAL A 203 -8.09 -0.21 20.19
N GLY A 204 -7.40 0.16 21.28
CA GLY A 204 -6.20 0.99 21.21
C GLY A 204 -5.08 0.35 20.37
N ALA A 205 -4.80 -0.93 20.59
CA ALA A 205 -3.83 -1.70 19.81
C ALA A 205 -4.25 -1.85 18.34
N GLY A 206 -5.54 -2.02 18.04
CA GLY A 206 -6.07 -2.09 16.67
C GLY A 206 -5.93 -0.76 15.91
N LEU A 207 -6.30 0.36 16.54
CA LEU A 207 -6.12 1.70 15.99
C LEU A 207 -4.64 2.03 15.80
N SER A 208 -3.79 1.64 16.76
CA SER A 208 -2.34 1.79 16.67
C SER A 208 -1.76 0.99 15.50
N ARG A 209 -2.11 -0.30 15.36
CA ARG A 209 -1.74 -1.15 14.21
C ARG A 209 -2.18 -0.54 12.88
N ALA A 210 -3.35 0.11 12.82
CA ALA A 210 -3.81 0.77 11.60
C ALA A 210 -2.88 1.94 11.21
N VAL A 211 -2.58 2.87 12.13
CA VAL A 211 -1.66 4.00 11.89
C VAL A 211 -0.26 3.52 11.52
N GLN A 212 0.26 2.53 12.26
CA GLN A 212 1.54 1.87 12.00
C GLN A 212 1.58 1.22 10.60
N SER A 213 0.51 0.54 10.19
CA SER A 213 0.40 -0.11 8.87
C SER A 213 0.35 0.90 7.72
N VAL A 214 -0.39 2.01 7.87
CA VAL A 214 -0.39 3.11 6.89
C VAL A 214 1.03 3.65 6.70
N PHE A 215 1.78 3.88 7.78
CA PHE A 215 3.18 4.30 7.68
C PHE A 215 4.05 3.26 6.97
N ALA A 216 3.95 1.99 7.36
CA ALA A 216 4.82 0.94 6.83
C ALA A 216 4.55 0.61 5.34
N GLU A 217 3.29 0.60 4.90
CA GLU A 217 2.91 0.42 3.50
C GLU A 217 3.30 1.66 2.66
N SER A 218 2.94 2.86 3.12
CA SER A 218 3.26 4.09 2.38
C SER A 218 4.76 4.35 2.27
N ALA A 219 5.57 4.08 3.31
CA ALA A 219 7.02 4.19 3.23
C ALA A 219 7.61 3.22 2.17
N ARG A 220 7.10 1.99 2.09
CA ARG A 220 7.50 1.02 1.06
C ARG A 220 7.07 1.44 -0.35
N ARG A 221 5.83 1.88 -0.55
CA ARG A 221 5.32 2.34 -1.87
C ARG A 221 6.00 3.65 -2.33
N THR A 222 6.24 4.58 -1.40
CA THR A 222 7.02 5.81 -1.64
C THR A 222 8.43 5.46 -2.12
N TYR A 223 9.12 4.56 -1.42
CA TYR A 223 10.44 4.06 -1.85
C TYR A 223 10.39 3.35 -3.21
N GLN A 224 9.37 2.52 -3.48
CA GLN A 224 9.20 1.87 -4.78
C GLN A 224 9.08 2.87 -5.93
N TRP A 225 8.34 3.96 -5.74
CA TRP A 225 8.28 5.04 -6.72
C TRP A 225 9.64 5.74 -6.86
N TRP A 226 10.28 6.17 -5.76
CA TRP A 226 11.60 6.82 -5.84
C TRP A 226 12.66 5.96 -6.56
N ALA A 227 12.81 4.69 -6.17
CA ALA A 227 13.88 3.80 -6.60
C ALA A 227 13.62 3.04 -7.91
N TYR A 228 12.36 2.88 -8.33
CA TYR A 228 11.96 2.06 -9.49
C TYR A 228 10.85 2.67 -10.37
N GLY A 229 10.35 3.86 -10.05
CA GLY A 229 9.31 4.55 -10.84
C GLY A 229 7.90 3.95 -10.71
N VAL A 230 7.68 2.96 -9.85
CA VAL A 230 6.38 2.27 -9.69
C VAL A 230 5.31 3.25 -9.15
N PRO A 231 4.24 3.54 -9.90
CA PRO A 231 3.17 4.43 -9.44
C PRO A 231 2.35 3.80 -8.29
N TRP A 232 1.76 4.63 -7.44
CA TRP A 232 0.85 4.19 -6.38
C TRP A 232 -0.15 5.30 -6.00
N LEU A 233 -0.97 5.10 -4.96
CA LEU A 233 -2.12 5.95 -4.61
C LEU A 233 -1.84 7.46 -4.53
N GLN A 234 -0.62 7.90 -4.18
CA GLN A 234 -0.27 9.32 -4.18
C GLN A 234 -0.22 9.94 -5.60
N THR A 235 0.27 9.17 -6.58
CA THR A 235 0.48 9.58 -7.98
C THR A 235 -0.70 9.22 -8.88
N ALA A 236 -1.41 8.15 -8.54
CA ALA A 236 -2.60 7.65 -9.23
C ALA A 236 -3.81 7.72 -8.28
N LYS A 237 -4.31 8.93 -8.03
CA LYS A 237 -5.47 9.17 -7.17
C LYS A 237 -6.75 8.68 -7.85
N ALA A 238 -7.62 8.00 -7.10
CA ALA A 238 -8.96 7.65 -7.57
C ALA A 238 -9.84 8.92 -7.70
N THR A 239 -10.72 8.93 -8.70
CA THR A 239 -11.64 10.04 -9.02
C THR A 239 -13.09 9.58 -8.96
N GLY A 240 -13.99 10.46 -8.50
CA GLY A 240 -15.42 10.17 -8.30
C GLY A 240 -15.78 9.94 -6.84
N ASP A 241 -17.03 9.56 -6.58
CA ASP A 241 -17.56 9.36 -5.22
C ASP A 241 -17.71 7.88 -4.86
N GLY A 242 -17.46 7.55 -3.60
CA GLY A 242 -17.66 6.19 -3.07
C GLY A 242 -16.86 5.88 -1.81
N ILE A 243 -17.15 4.74 -1.17
CA ILE A 243 -16.49 4.31 0.06
C ILE A 243 -14.98 4.10 -0.14
N GLY A 244 -14.55 3.54 -1.27
CA GLY A 244 -13.13 3.36 -1.59
C GLY A 244 -12.37 4.69 -1.73
N VAL A 245 -13.02 5.74 -2.24
CA VAL A 245 -12.42 7.09 -2.33
C VAL A 245 -12.32 7.73 -0.95
N ARG A 246 -13.36 7.60 -0.10
CA ARG A 246 -13.34 8.07 1.29
C ARG A 246 -12.26 7.37 2.13
N LEU A 247 -12.12 6.05 2.02
CA LEU A 247 -11.05 5.29 2.69
C LEU A 247 -9.66 5.69 2.16
N SER A 248 -9.52 5.89 0.84
CA SER A 248 -8.29 6.40 0.23
C SER A 248 -7.92 7.81 0.74
N ALA A 249 -8.91 8.69 0.92
CA ALA A 249 -8.70 10.03 1.47
C ALA A 249 -8.24 9.97 2.95
N ILE A 250 -8.83 9.10 3.77
CA ILE A 250 -8.39 8.87 5.16
C ILE A 250 -6.95 8.32 5.20
N TYR A 251 -6.64 7.31 4.37
CA TYR A 251 -5.29 6.76 4.24
C TYR A 251 -4.28 7.86 3.86
N LEU A 252 -4.58 8.67 2.85
CA LEU A 252 -3.71 9.76 2.40
C LEU A 252 -3.60 10.87 3.45
N TRP A 253 -4.64 11.15 4.24
CA TRP A 253 -4.57 12.11 5.35
C TRP A 253 -3.62 11.64 6.46
N VAL A 254 -3.77 10.38 6.92
CA VAL A 254 -2.85 9.77 7.90
C VAL A 254 -1.43 9.77 7.35
N TRP A 255 -1.23 9.27 6.13
CA TRP A 255 0.08 9.24 5.47
C TRP A 255 0.73 10.62 5.39
N ASN A 256 0.03 11.66 4.90
CA ASN A 256 0.57 13.02 4.83
C ASN A 256 1.02 13.52 6.21
N ARG A 257 0.25 13.22 7.26
CA ARG A 257 0.56 13.67 8.63
C ARG A 257 1.80 13.01 9.23
N LEU A 258 2.14 11.79 8.79
CA LEU A 258 3.33 11.03 9.21
C LEU A 258 4.55 11.21 8.29
N SER A 259 4.33 11.58 7.02
CA SER A 259 5.36 11.64 5.96
C SER A 259 5.77 13.05 5.53
N GLY A 260 5.19 14.11 6.13
CA GLY A 260 5.48 15.51 5.78
C GLY A 260 6.96 15.83 5.47
N PRO A 261 7.94 15.43 6.32
CA PRO A 261 9.37 15.66 6.07
C PRO A 261 9.96 14.98 4.82
N THR A 262 9.30 13.96 4.26
CA THR A 262 9.71 13.30 3.00
C THR A 262 9.00 13.85 1.76
N GLN A 263 7.98 14.71 1.91
CA GLN A 263 7.24 15.28 0.77
C GLN A 263 8.11 16.14 -0.16
N VAL A 264 9.16 16.79 0.37
CA VAL A 264 10.16 17.50 -0.47
C VAL A 264 10.87 16.56 -1.45
N VAL A 265 11.14 15.31 -1.05
CA VAL A 265 11.73 14.30 -1.95
C VAL A 265 10.70 13.87 -3.00
N ASN A 266 9.40 13.80 -2.64
CA ASN A 266 8.36 13.54 -3.63
C ASN A 266 8.32 14.62 -4.72
N THR A 267 8.38 15.89 -4.35
CA THR A 267 8.42 17.00 -5.34
C THR A 267 9.64 16.90 -6.25
N LEU A 268 10.84 16.64 -5.69
CA LEU A 268 12.09 16.50 -6.46
C LEU A 268 12.06 15.30 -7.43
N VAL A 269 11.51 14.17 -6.99
CA VAL A 269 11.34 12.96 -7.83
C VAL A 269 10.37 13.25 -8.99
N ALA A 270 9.29 14.00 -8.73
CA ALA A 270 8.31 14.38 -9.76
C ALA A 270 8.88 15.37 -10.79
N SER A 271 9.63 16.41 -10.35
CA SER A 271 10.28 17.35 -11.27
C SER A 271 11.30 16.69 -12.20
N ALA A 272 11.88 15.56 -11.79
CA ALA A 272 12.82 14.79 -12.58
C ALA A 272 12.17 13.77 -13.53
N GLU A 273 10.84 13.62 -13.58
CA GLU A 273 10.21 12.62 -14.47
C GLU A 273 10.42 12.92 -15.98
N ALA A 274 10.77 14.16 -16.33
CA ALA A 274 11.12 14.57 -17.69
C ALA A 274 12.57 14.25 -18.11
N ASP A 275 13.50 14.01 -17.16
CA ASP A 275 14.91 13.71 -17.44
C ASP A 275 15.30 12.28 -16.99
N PRO A 276 15.49 11.34 -17.93
CA PRO A 276 15.96 9.99 -17.62
C PRO A 276 17.36 9.91 -16.99
N ALA A 277 18.22 10.93 -17.08
CA ALA A 277 19.52 10.96 -16.42
C ALA A 277 19.35 11.29 -14.92
N GLU A 278 18.81 12.46 -14.59
CA GLU A 278 18.52 12.85 -13.21
C GLU A 278 17.61 11.84 -12.51
N ARG A 279 16.61 11.30 -13.21
CA ARG A 279 15.69 10.31 -12.63
C ARG A 279 16.39 9.02 -12.19
N ARG A 280 17.50 8.63 -12.84
CA ARG A 280 18.37 7.52 -12.43
C ARG A 280 19.25 7.90 -11.24
N ARG A 281 19.88 9.09 -11.25
CA ARG A 281 20.68 9.61 -10.12
C ARG A 281 19.86 9.65 -8.82
N ILE A 282 18.65 10.20 -8.87
CA ILE A 282 17.71 10.24 -7.75
C ILE A 282 17.36 8.82 -7.27
N ALA A 283 17.15 7.87 -8.18
CA ALA A 283 16.84 6.48 -7.83
C ALA A 283 18.00 5.79 -7.09
N GLU A 284 19.25 6.07 -7.43
CA GLU A 284 20.43 5.53 -6.74
C GLU A 284 20.65 6.14 -5.35
N ILE A 285 20.44 7.45 -5.21
CA ILE A 285 20.41 8.14 -3.91
C ILE A 285 19.31 7.52 -3.03
N ALA A 286 18.10 7.31 -3.58
CA ALA A 286 16.98 6.68 -2.87
C ALA A 286 17.27 5.22 -2.48
N ARG A 287 17.84 4.40 -3.38
CA ARG A 287 18.27 3.02 -3.07
C ARG A 287 19.29 2.98 -1.93
N THR A 288 20.28 3.88 -1.97
CA THR A 288 21.32 3.98 -0.95
C THR A 288 20.75 4.39 0.41
N ALA A 289 19.83 5.35 0.43
CA ALA A 289 19.11 5.78 1.62
C ALA A 289 18.16 4.71 2.19
N GLY A 290 17.51 3.93 1.31
CA GLY A 290 16.61 2.84 1.70
C GLY A 290 17.28 1.72 2.49
N ARG A 291 18.59 1.49 2.31
CA ARG A 291 19.36 0.45 3.02
C ARG A 291 19.31 0.58 4.54
N SER A 292 19.16 1.80 5.08
CA SER A 292 19.07 2.04 6.53
C SER A 292 17.64 2.24 7.04
N THR A 293 16.69 2.69 6.21
CA THR A 293 15.30 2.95 6.63
C THR A 293 14.37 1.76 6.48
N LEU A 294 14.48 0.99 5.39
CA LEU A 294 13.60 -0.15 5.12
C LEU A 294 13.67 -1.26 6.18
N PRO A 295 14.84 -1.61 6.78
CA PRO A 295 14.88 -2.58 7.87
C PRO A 295 14.08 -2.17 9.10
N VAL A 296 14.06 -0.88 9.45
CA VAL A 296 13.30 -0.34 10.58
C VAL A 296 11.81 -0.38 10.28
N VAL A 297 11.41 0.02 9.07
CA VAL A 297 10.02 -0.12 8.59
C VAL A 297 9.54 -1.58 8.61
N ALA A 298 10.43 -2.54 8.33
CA ALA A 298 10.10 -3.96 8.34
C ALA A 298 9.83 -4.55 9.75
N ILE A 299 10.32 -3.92 10.83
CA ILE A 299 9.96 -4.27 12.22
C ILE A 299 8.46 -4.01 12.44
N ILE A 300 7.93 -2.94 11.83
CA ILE A 300 6.51 -2.56 11.81
C ILE A 300 5.72 -3.37 10.75
N GLY A 301 6.26 -4.50 10.27
CA GLY A 301 5.63 -5.40 9.30
C GLY A 301 4.65 -6.41 9.92
N ALA A 302 4.02 -7.25 9.09
CA ALA A 302 3.13 -8.31 9.55
C ALA A 302 3.88 -9.44 10.27
N ASN A 303 5.03 -9.89 9.73
CA ASN A 303 5.76 -11.06 10.23
C ASN A 303 6.17 -10.92 11.72
N PRO A 304 6.75 -9.78 12.16
CA PRO A 304 7.10 -9.61 13.56
C PRO A 304 5.87 -9.67 14.48
N ARG A 305 4.73 -9.09 14.07
CA ARG A 305 3.48 -9.14 14.87
C ARG A 305 2.97 -10.56 15.07
N THR A 306 2.95 -11.39 14.03
CA THR A 306 2.55 -12.80 14.15
C THR A 306 3.44 -13.56 15.14
N ILE A 307 4.76 -13.29 15.13
CA ILE A 307 5.71 -13.88 16.09
C ILE A 307 5.48 -13.34 17.50
N LEU A 308 5.35 -12.03 17.66
CA LEU A 308 5.13 -11.36 18.96
C LEU A 308 3.80 -11.79 19.60
N LEU A 309 2.74 -11.99 18.82
CA LEU A 309 1.48 -12.57 19.31
C LEU A 309 1.64 -14.03 19.71
N GLY A 310 2.27 -14.88 18.87
CA GLY A 310 2.50 -16.28 19.20
C GLY A 310 3.28 -16.44 20.52
N LEU A 311 4.35 -15.65 20.69
CA LEU A 311 5.12 -15.58 21.93
C LEU A 311 4.32 -15.03 23.12
N SER A 312 3.44 -14.03 22.90
CA SER A 312 2.55 -13.50 23.95
C SER A 312 1.55 -14.54 24.45
N MET A 313 1.00 -15.35 23.54
CA MET A 313 0.10 -16.45 23.91
C MET A 313 0.85 -17.61 24.59
N ILE A 314 2.08 -17.91 24.17
CA ILE A 314 2.98 -18.84 24.88
C ILE A 314 3.33 -18.32 26.28
N ALA A 315 3.46 -17.00 26.45
CA ALA A 315 3.60 -16.31 27.75
C ALA A 315 2.27 -16.16 28.52
N GLY A 316 1.20 -16.85 28.09
CA GLY A 316 -0.02 -17.07 28.86
C GLY A 316 -1.10 -15.98 28.77
N SER A 317 -0.86 -14.83 28.12
CA SER A 317 -1.89 -13.79 28.00
C SER A 317 -1.72 -12.88 26.77
N PRO A 318 -2.81 -12.53 26.06
CA PRO A 318 -2.79 -11.54 24.97
C PRO A 318 -2.47 -10.12 25.45
N LEU A 319 -2.50 -9.85 26.77
CA LEU A 319 -2.10 -8.57 27.36
C LEU A 319 -0.71 -8.12 26.86
N TRP A 320 0.25 -9.05 26.80
CA TRP A 320 1.60 -8.77 26.31
C TRP A 320 1.58 -8.25 24.87
N PHE A 321 0.76 -8.83 24.00
CA PHE A 321 0.66 -8.43 22.60
C PHE A 321 0.05 -7.03 22.44
N PHE A 322 -1.03 -6.72 23.17
CA PHE A 322 -1.61 -5.38 23.13
C PHE A 322 -0.67 -4.30 23.70
N LEU A 323 0.08 -4.60 24.77
CA LEU A 323 1.11 -3.70 25.29
C LEU A 323 2.29 -3.52 24.32
N ILE A 324 2.67 -4.57 23.57
CA ILE A 324 3.70 -4.50 22.53
C ILE A 324 3.25 -3.62 21.35
N GLU A 325 2.00 -3.74 20.89
CA GLU A 325 1.41 -2.84 19.87
C GLU A 325 1.33 -1.39 20.38
N LEU A 326 0.80 -1.18 21.59
CA LEU A 326 0.56 0.16 22.16
C LEU A 326 1.84 0.90 22.55
N VAL A 327 2.89 0.20 22.99
CA VAL A 327 4.13 0.81 23.49
C VAL A 327 5.29 0.55 22.55
N ALA A 328 5.73 -0.71 22.42
CA ALA A 328 6.97 -1.04 21.73
C ALA A 328 6.93 -0.68 20.23
N LEU A 329 5.87 -1.05 19.52
CA LEU A 329 5.74 -0.75 18.09
C LEU A 329 5.44 0.73 17.81
N ASN A 330 4.83 1.47 18.73
CA ASN A 330 4.71 2.93 18.63
C ASN A 330 6.05 3.66 18.87
N LEU A 331 6.91 3.16 19.76
CA LEU A 331 8.28 3.67 19.90
C LEU A 331 9.10 3.42 18.63
N VAL A 332 8.98 2.23 18.02
CA VAL A 332 9.60 1.93 16.72
C VAL A 332 9.01 2.81 15.59
N LEU A 333 7.70 3.08 15.59
CA LEU A 333 7.06 4.00 14.65
C LEU A 333 7.60 5.43 14.79
N ALA A 334 7.68 5.96 16.01
CA ALA A 334 8.23 7.29 16.27
C ALA A 334 9.69 7.40 15.80
N PHE A 335 10.51 6.39 16.10
CA PHE A 335 11.88 6.30 15.60
C PHE A 335 11.94 6.23 14.07
N ALA A 336 11.11 5.41 13.43
CA ALA A 336 11.07 5.26 11.98
C ALA A 336 10.64 6.55 11.27
N ILE A 337 9.70 7.32 11.83
CA ILE A 337 9.30 8.65 11.34
C ILE A 337 10.48 9.63 11.43
N MET A 338 11.17 9.68 12.58
CA MET A 338 12.36 10.53 12.76
C MET A 338 13.50 10.15 11.80
N GLN A 339 13.73 8.86 11.61
CA GLN A 339 14.75 8.33 10.70
C GLN A 339 14.40 8.63 9.23
N ALA A 340 13.13 8.43 8.82
CA ALA A 340 12.65 8.79 7.49
C ALA A 340 12.78 10.31 7.24
N ALA A 341 12.47 11.14 8.23
CA ALA A 341 12.63 12.59 8.14
C ALA A 341 14.10 13.03 8.01
N ALA A 342 15.03 12.40 8.75
CA ALA A 342 16.46 12.65 8.61
C ALA A 342 16.99 12.18 7.24
N SER A 343 16.53 11.01 6.78
CA SER A 343 16.87 10.45 5.47
C SER A 343 16.37 11.33 4.33
N GLY A 344 15.11 11.77 4.37
CA GLY A 344 14.51 12.69 3.38
C GLY A 344 15.28 14.01 3.26
N ARG A 345 15.66 14.63 4.38
CA ARG A 345 16.52 15.83 4.38
C ARG A 345 17.90 15.57 3.77
N ARG A 346 18.48 14.37 3.96
CA ARG A 346 19.76 13.99 3.35
C ARG A 346 19.61 13.79 1.83
N ILE A 347 18.56 13.09 1.40
CA ILE A 347 18.25 12.88 -0.03
C ILE A 347 18.10 14.24 -0.73
N ALA A 348 17.26 15.14 -0.21
CA ALA A 348 17.02 16.45 -0.82
C ALA A 348 18.32 17.28 -0.99
N ARG A 349 19.24 17.23 -0.02
CA ARG A 349 20.55 17.88 -0.12
C ARG A 349 21.45 17.25 -1.20
N LEU A 350 21.46 15.92 -1.31
CA LEU A 350 22.26 15.21 -2.32
C LEU A 350 21.72 15.41 -3.75
N ILE A 351 20.41 15.64 -3.88
CA ILE A 351 19.80 16.04 -5.14
C ILE A 351 20.25 17.46 -5.51
N ALA A 352 20.08 18.43 -4.59
CA ALA A 352 20.46 19.82 -4.84
C ALA A 352 21.98 20.04 -5.06
N ALA A 353 22.84 19.27 -4.41
CA ALA A 353 24.31 19.39 -4.50
C ALA A 353 24.93 18.54 -5.62
N GLY A 354 24.22 18.35 -6.73
CA GLY A 354 24.70 17.64 -7.91
C GLY A 354 23.94 18.03 -9.17
N GLY A 355 23.70 19.34 -9.30
CA GLY A 355 23.11 20.00 -10.47
C GLY A 355 24.04 21.09 -11.01
N ASP A 356 25.34 20.77 -11.05
CA ASP A 356 26.43 21.54 -11.65
C ASP A 356 26.85 20.88 -12.98
#